data_AF-A0A8X8Y2E7-F1
#
_entry.id   AF-A0A8X8Y2E7-F1
#
_cell.length_a   1.000
_cell.length_b   1.000
_cell.length_c   1.000
_cell.angle_alpha   90.00
_cell.angle_beta   90.00
_cell.angle_gamma   90.00
#
_symmetry.space_group_name_H-M   'P 1'
#
loop_
_entity.id
_entity.type
_entity.pdbx_description
1 polymer ?
#
loop_
_entity_poly.entity_id
_entity_poly.type
_entity_poly.pdbx_seq_one_letter_code
_entity_poly.pdbx_strand_id
1 'polypeptide(L)'
;MMQIIQRLKMHTEGSNRFRQILHNQEGGDYNGAASKELTSLTLELKQLNGEELQGLGTNELARLERVVESALGRVVKKKEIQLEEENAMLKQLAENTRNTVELGSSVESITNSGGRSLDDDRSVSDTALKLGYVLHLC
;
A
#
# COMPACT_ATOMS: atom_id res chain seq x y z
N MET A 1 16.15 17.78 7.70
CA MET A 1 16.22 16.32 7.97
C MET A 1 16.06 15.94 9.47
N MET A 2 16.12 16.87 10.42
CA MET A 2 16.03 16.56 11.86
C MET A 2 14.59 16.50 12.42
N GLN A 3 13.66 17.26 11.83
CA GLN A 3 12.28 17.36 12.31
C GLN A 3 11.42 16.12 12.03
N ILE A 4 11.72 15.38 10.95
CA ILE A 4 11.00 14.15 10.56
C ILE A 4 11.33 13.01 11.53
N ILE A 5 12.62 12.89 11.90
CA ILE A 5 13.12 11.91 12.88
C ILE A 5 12.50 12.19 14.25
N GLN A 6 12.41 13.46 14.66
CA GLN A 6 11.81 13.86 15.92
C GLN A 6 10.30 13.55 15.98
N ARG A 7 9.58 13.70 14.86
CA ARG A 7 8.15 13.38 14.78
C ARG A 7 7.86 11.88 14.88
N LEU A 8 8.76 11.02 14.38
CA LEU A 8 8.62 9.55 14.51
C LEU A 8 8.93 9.06 15.93
N LYS A 9 9.92 9.68 16.59
CA LYS A 9 10.35 9.29 17.95
C LYS A 9 9.24 9.52 19.01
N MET A 10 8.37 10.51 18.80
CA MET A 10 7.26 10.88 19.70
C MET A 10 6.03 9.96 19.62
N HIS A 11 5.92 9.09 18.61
CA HIS A 11 4.68 8.32 18.34
C HIS A 11 4.81 6.80 18.57
N THR A 12 5.88 6.36 19.22
CA THR A 12 6.27 4.94 19.27
C THR A 12 6.07 4.28 20.65
N GLU A 13 5.51 4.99 21.64
CA GLU A 13 5.43 4.47 23.01
C GLU A 13 4.51 3.24 23.16
N GLY A 14 3.43 3.16 22.39
CA GLY A 14 2.53 1.99 22.38
C GLY A 14 3.15 0.76 21.68
N SER A 15 3.87 0.97 20.57
CA SER A 15 4.54 -0.11 19.83
C SER A 15 5.72 -0.71 20.60
N ASN A 16 6.24 0.00 21.60
CA ASN A 16 7.42 -0.41 22.36
C ASN A 16 7.11 -1.56 23.32
N ARG A 17 5.92 -1.56 23.95
CA ARG A 17 5.53 -2.60 24.92
C ARG A 17 5.35 -3.97 24.30
N PHE A 18 4.62 -4.08 23.19
CA PHE A 18 4.48 -5.35 22.46
C PHE A 18 5.85 -5.89 22.04
N ARG A 19 6.68 -5.05 21.43
CA ARG A 19 8.03 -5.43 20.98
C ARG A 19 8.91 -5.89 22.15
N GLN A 20 8.79 -5.26 23.31
CA GLN A 20 9.53 -5.61 24.52
C GLN A 20 9.09 -6.96 25.10
N ILE A 21 7.78 -7.26 25.13
CA ILE A 21 7.25 -8.55 25.61
C ILE A 21 7.73 -9.70 24.72
N LEU A 22 7.72 -9.50 23.39
CA LEU A 22 8.18 -10.50 22.42
C LEU A 22 9.68 -10.81 22.58
N HIS A 23 10.50 -9.77 22.78
CA HIS A 23 11.94 -9.91 23.01
C HIS A 23 12.27 -10.61 24.33
N ASN A 24 11.44 -10.44 25.37
CA ASN A 24 11.67 -11.06 26.67
C ASN A 24 11.28 -12.56 26.73
N GLN A 25 10.58 -13.11 25.72
CA GLN A 25 10.24 -14.54 25.64
C GLN A 25 11.46 -15.45 25.38
N GLU A 26 12.54 -14.91 24.81
CA GLU A 26 13.75 -15.69 24.53
C GLU A 26 14.62 -15.95 25.79
N GLY A 27 14.27 -15.34 26.93
CA GLY A 27 15.03 -15.36 28.19
C GLY A 27 14.36 -16.08 29.37
N GLY A 28 14.06 -17.37 29.21
CA GLY A 28 14.16 -18.41 30.25
C GLY A 28 13.25 -18.44 31.49
N ASP A 29 12.93 -17.34 32.19
CA ASP A 29 12.38 -17.46 33.56
C ASP A 29 11.33 -16.39 33.97
N TYR A 30 10.79 -15.62 33.02
CA TYR A 30 9.73 -14.61 33.25
C TYR A 30 8.37 -14.99 32.62
N ASN A 31 8.22 -16.26 32.20
CA ASN A 31 7.19 -16.68 31.24
C ASN A 31 5.74 -16.53 31.74
N GLY A 32 5.49 -16.66 33.04
CA GLY A 32 4.13 -16.57 33.58
C GLY A 32 3.52 -15.15 33.56
N ALA A 33 4.33 -14.12 33.88
CA ALA A 33 3.87 -12.74 33.87
C ALA A 33 3.81 -12.18 32.45
N ALA A 34 4.83 -12.47 31.63
CA ALA A 34 4.86 -12.08 30.22
C ALA A 34 3.71 -12.70 29.42
N SER A 35 3.35 -13.96 29.70
CA SER A 35 2.21 -14.62 29.04
C SER A 35 0.88 -13.94 29.37
N LYS A 36 0.65 -13.53 30.63
CA LYS A 36 -0.56 -12.78 31.03
C LYS A 36 -0.64 -11.40 30.38
N GLU A 37 0.49 -10.70 30.25
CA GLU A 37 0.54 -9.40 29.59
C GLU A 37 0.26 -9.54 28.08
N LEU A 38 0.78 -10.60 27.45
CA LEU A 38 0.52 -10.91 26.04
C LEU A 38 -0.97 -11.20 25.79
N THR A 39 -1.61 -11.99 26.65
CA THR A 39 -3.05 -12.29 26.50
C THR A 39 -3.89 -11.03 26.71
N SER A 40 -3.55 -10.20 27.70
CA SER A 40 -4.20 -8.91 27.94
C SER A 40 -4.08 -7.96 26.74
N LEU A 41 -2.90 -7.84 26.15
CA LEU A 41 -2.66 -6.97 25.00
C LEU A 41 -3.33 -7.51 23.73
N THR A 42 -3.38 -8.83 23.58
CA THR A 42 -4.12 -9.50 22.49
C THR A 42 -5.61 -9.18 22.59
N LEU A 43 -6.17 -9.24 23.81
CA LEU A 43 -7.56 -8.84 24.05
C LEU A 43 -7.80 -7.37 23.73
N GLU A 44 -6.92 -6.46 24.17
CA GLU A 44 -7.04 -5.03 23.86
C GLU A 44 -7.00 -4.77 22.34
N LEU A 45 -6.15 -5.49 21.59
CA LEU A 45 -6.13 -5.38 20.12
C LEU A 45 -7.44 -5.81 19.49
N LYS A 46 -8.03 -6.93 19.94
CA LYS A 46 -9.35 -7.38 19.48
C LYS A 46 -10.43 -6.33 19.76
N GLN A 47 -10.43 -5.76 20.97
CA GLN A 47 -11.37 -4.70 21.35
C GLN A 47 -11.22 -3.44 20.51
N LEU A 48 -9.98 -3.02 20.23
CA LEU A 48 -9.72 -1.92 19.29
C LEU A 48 -10.17 -2.25 17.86
N ASN A 49 -10.23 -3.53 17.49
CA ASN A 49 -10.77 -4.01 16.21
C ASN A 49 -12.30 -4.15 16.20
N GLY A 50 -12.98 -3.87 17.32
CA GLY A 50 -14.42 -4.01 17.46
C GLY A 50 -14.90 -5.42 17.84
N GLU A 51 -13.99 -6.29 18.25
CA GLU A 51 -14.28 -7.66 18.70
C GLU A 51 -14.32 -7.74 20.24
N GLU A 52 -14.96 -8.78 20.80
CA GLU A 52 -14.96 -9.05 22.26
C GLU A 52 -15.32 -7.83 23.15
N LEU A 53 -16.30 -7.03 22.70
CA LEU A 53 -16.78 -5.83 23.39
C LEU A 53 -17.81 -6.13 24.49
N GLN A 54 -18.28 -7.38 24.59
CA GLN A 54 -19.28 -7.75 25.58
C GLN A 54 -18.74 -7.56 27.00
N GLY A 55 -19.53 -6.92 27.87
CA GLY A 55 -19.15 -6.69 29.27
C GLY A 55 -18.35 -5.40 29.52
N LEU A 56 -17.95 -4.67 28.48
CA LEU A 56 -17.36 -3.33 28.63
C LEU A 56 -18.44 -2.29 28.97
N GLY A 57 -18.11 -1.36 29.85
CA GLY A 57 -18.97 -0.21 30.17
C GLY A 57 -18.95 0.86 29.08
N THR A 58 -19.92 1.78 29.12
CA THR A 58 -20.02 2.91 28.17
C THR A 58 -18.76 3.79 28.16
N ASN A 59 -18.13 4.00 29.32
CA ASN A 59 -16.90 4.76 29.43
C ASN A 59 -15.70 4.06 28.77
N GLU A 60 -15.62 2.74 28.87
CA GLU A 60 -14.55 1.94 28.26
C GLU A 60 -14.72 1.89 26.73
N LEU A 61 -15.95 1.72 26.24
CA LEU A 61 -16.28 1.85 24.82
C LEU A 61 -15.88 3.23 24.29
N ALA A 62 -16.27 4.31 24.97
CA ALA A 62 -15.91 5.67 24.56
C ALA A 62 -14.39 5.91 24.56
N ARG A 63 -13.65 5.25 25.46
CA ARG A 63 -12.18 5.28 25.46
C ARG A 63 -11.62 4.59 24.21
N LEU A 64 -12.11 3.40 23.87
CA LEU A 64 -11.69 2.65 22.69
C LEU A 64 -11.97 3.44 21.41
N GLU A 65 -13.18 3.99 21.27
CA GLU A 65 -13.58 4.83 20.12
C GLU A 65 -12.63 6.01 19.96
N ARG A 66 -12.35 6.76 21.04
CA ARG A 66 -11.44 7.92 20.99
C ARG A 66 -10.03 7.53 20.53
N VAL A 67 -9.52 6.38 20.98
CA VAL A 67 -8.19 5.89 20.58
C VAL A 67 -8.18 5.56 19.09
N VAL A 68 -9.18 4.82 18.63
CA VAL A 68 -9.31 4.40 17.22
C VAL A 68 -9.49 5.62 16.31
N GLU A 69 -10.42 6.52 16.62
CA GLU A 69 -10.67 7.75 15.87
C GLU A 69 -9.41 8.63 15.76
N SER A 70 -8.71 8.82 16.89
CA SER A 70 -7.47 9.61 16.92
C SER A 70 -6.37 8.97 16.07
N ALA A 71 -6.24 7.65 16.13
CA ALA A 71 -5.26 6.91 15.34
C ALA A 71 -5.56 6.96 13.84
N LEU A 72 -6.81 6.68 13.45
CA LEU A 72 -7.25 6.75 12.07
C LEU A 72 -7.13 8.16 11.51
N GLY A 73 -7.49 9.20 12.28
CA GLY A 73 -7.32 10.59 11.87
C GLY A 73 -5.88 10.96 11.53
N ARG A 74 -4.88 10.40 12.23
CA ARG A 74 -3.46 10.58 11.88
C ARG A 74 -3.08 9.83 10.60
N VAL A 75 -3.57 8.61 10.43
CA VAL A 75 -3.29 7.78 9.24
C VAL A 75 -3.87 8.43 7.99
N VAL A 76 -5.12 8.91 8.05
CA VAL A 76 -5.80 9.59 6.95
C VAL A 76 -5.01 10.82 6.53
N LYS A 77 -4.69 11.73 7.46
CA LYS A 77 -3.91 12.94 7.18
C LYS A 77 -2.56 12.63 6.51
N LYS A 78 -1.87 11.58 6.98
CA LYS A 78 -0.58 11.19 6.39
C LYS A 78 -0.75 10.66 4.98
N LYS A 79 -1.77 9.83 4.73
CA LYS A 79 -2.05 9.29 3.40
C LYS A 79 -2.53 10.35 2.42
N GLU A 80 -3.32 11.32 2.88
CA GLU A 80 -3.78 12.46 2.10
C GLU A 80 -2.60 13.26 1.54
N ILE A 81 -1.66 13.66 2.39
CA ILE A 81 -0.43 14.36 1.97
C ILE A 81 0.35 13.53 0.93
N GLN A 82 0.52 12.24 1.16
CA GLN A 82 1.24 11.36 0.22
C GLN A 82 0.56 11.29 -1.15
N LEU A 83 -0.77 11.20 -1.18
CA LEU A 83 -1.54 11.16 -2.42
C LEU A 83 -1.54 12.51 -3.14
N GLU A 84 -1.54 13.63 -2.41
CA GLU A 84 -1.41 14.96 -3.00
C GLU A 84 -0.04 15.15 -3.66
N GLU A 85 1.04 14.73 -2.99
CA GLU A 85 2.39 14.76 -3.54
C GLU A 85 2.50 13.89 -4.81
N GLU A 86 1.98 12.66 -4.77
CA GLU A 86 1.97 11.75 -5.92
C GLU A 86 1.18 12.34 -7.10
N ASN A 87 -0.02 12.88 -6.82
CA ASN A 87 -0.83 13.53 -7.85
C ASN A 87 -0.13 14.75 -8.46
N ALA A 88 0.58 15.56 -7.66
CA ALA A 88 1.35 16.69 -8.18
C ALA A 88 2.48 16.23 -9.10
N MET A 89 3.21 15.19 -8.72
CA MET A 89 4.27 14.59 -9.55
C MET A 89 3.72 14.03 -10.85
N LEU A 90 2.61 13.29 -10.80
CA LEU A 90 1.97 12.71 -11.99
C LEU A 90 1.45 13.79 -12.95
N LYS A 91 0.88 14.88 -12.43
CA LYS A 91 0.45 16.03 -13.25
C LYS A 91 1.64 16.69 -13.94
N GLN A 92 2.75 16.89 -13.23
CA GLN A 92 3.97 17.45 -13.81
C GLN A 92 4.53 16.55 -14.91
N LEU A 93 4.54 15.23 -14.69
CA LEU A 93 4.98 14.27 -15.70
C LEU A 93 4.10 14.32 -16.96
N ALA A 94 2.77 14.32 -16.78
CA ALA A 94 1.82 14.38 -17.89
C ALA A 94 1.99 15.67 -18.72
N GLU A 95 2.24 16.81 -18.06
CA GLU A 95 2.50 18.08 -18.73
C GLU A 95 3.82 18.06 -19.52
N ASN A 96 4.89 17.51 -18.92
CA ASN A 96 6.17 17.35 -19.61
C ASN A 96 6.07 16.41 -20.83
N THR A 97 5.25 15.36 -20.75
CA THR A 97 4.98 14.47 -21.88
C THR A 97 4.19 15.18 -23.00
N ARG A 98 3.24 16.06 -22.67
CA ARG A 98 2.54 16.87 -23.69
C ARG A 98 3.47 17.85 -24.38
N ASN A 99 4.32 18.54 -23.61
CA ASN A 99 5.28 19.50 -24.14
C ASN A 99 6.34 18.85 -25.05
N THR A 100 6.69 17.58 -24.82
CA THR A 100 7.61 16.83 -25.70
C THR A 100 6.94 16.32 -26.99
N VAL A 101 5.63 16.06 -26.98
CA VAL A 101 4.88 15.70 -28.20
C VAL A 101 4.68 16.92 -29.11
N GLU A 102 4.46 18.13 -28.56
CA GLU A 102 4.31 19.34 -29.38
C GLU A 102 5.63 19.84 -29.99
N LEU A 103 6.79 19.60 -29.35
CA LEU A 103 8.12 19.89 -29.92
C LEU A 103 8.62 18.81 -30.90
N GLY A 104 7.96 17.65 -30.98
CA GLY A 104 8.31 16.55 -31.90
C GLY A 104 7.58 16.58 -33.26
N SER A 105 6.64 17.51 -33.47
CA SER A 105 5.84 17.62 -34.70
C SER A 105 6.50 18.47 -35.79
N SER A 106 7.81 18.68 -35.72
CA SER A 106 8.59 19.36 -36.77
C SER A 106 9.79 18.51 -37.18
N VAL A 107 9.54 17.29 -37.66
CA VAL A 107 10.47 16.59 -38.56
C VAL A 107 9.77 16.39 -39.89
N GLU A 108 10.45 16.80 -40.94
CA GLU A 108 9.95 17.06 -42.28
C GLU A 108 9.25 15.84 -42.89
N SER A 109 7.98 16.01 -43.30
CA SER A 109 7.35 15.15 -44.28
C SER A 109 7.96 15.45 -45.64
N ILE A 110 8.92 14.64 -46.06
CA ILE A 110 9.35 14.59 -47.46
C ILE A 110 8.60 13.42 -48.10
N THR A 111 7.47 13.75 -48.73
CA THR A 111 6.86 12.90 -49.74
C THR A 111 7.81 12.83 -50.94
N ASN A 112 8.67 11.83 -51.00
CA ASN A 112 9.38 11.50 -52.24
C ASN A 112 8.72 10.28 -52.88
N SER A 113 7.85 10.58 -53.83
CA SER A 113 7.31 9.70 -54.84
C SER A 113 8.41 8.94 -55.59
N GLY A 114 8.42 7.62 -55.50
CA GLY A 114 9.22 6.77 -56.39
C GLY A 114 9.10 5.27 -56.11
N GLY A 115 8.31 4.57 -56.94
CA GLY A 115 8.48 3.13 -57.19
C GLY A 115 7.28 2.23 -56.90
N ARG A 116 6.50 1.90 -57.93
CA ARG A 116 5.49 0.84 -57.96
C ARG A 116 6.17 -0.54 -57.92
N SER A 117 5.66 -1.49 -57.15
CA SER A 117 5.23 -2.79 -57.66
C SER A 117 4.27 -3.46 -56.67
N LEU A 118 3.10 -3.82 -57.19
CA LEU A 118 2.16 -4.73 -56.56
C LEU A 118 2.70 -6.13 -56.80
N ASP A 119 2.95 -6.90 -55.75
CA ASP A 119 2.95 -8.36 -55.85
C ASP A 119 2.22 -8.90 -54.61
N ASP A 120 0.99 -9.30 -54.87
CA ASP A 120 0.07 -10.01 -54.01
C ASP A 120 0.58 -11.46 -53.90
N ASP A 121 1.08 -11.88 -52.74
CA ASP A 121 1.17 -13.31 -52.44
C ASP A 121 0.66 -13.62 -51.04
N ARG A 122 -0.28 -14.55 -51.05
CA ARG A 122 -1.33 -14.77 -50.06
C ARG A 122 -0.94 -16.00 -49.25
N SER A 123 -0.19 -15.81 -48.17
CA SER A 123 0.05 -16.87 -47.18
C SER A 123 -0.65 -16.56 -45.86
N VAL A 124 -1.93 -16.94 -45.82
CA VAL A 124 -2.65 -17.19 -44.58
C VAL A 124 -1.94 -18.35 -43.86
N SER A 125 -1.39 -18.12 -42.67
CA SER A 125 -1.08 -19.21 -41.74
C SER A 125 -0.95 -18.71 -40.29
N ASP A 126 -2.07 -18.87 -39.58
CA ASP A 126 -2.25 -19.36 -38.21
C ASP A 126 -1.67 -18.61 -37.00
N THR A 127 -2.54 -17.80 -36.39
CA THR A 127 -2.55 -17.48 -34.96
C THR A 127 -3.09 -18.66 -34.16
N ALA A 128 -2.22 -19.58 -33.71
CA ALA A 128 -2.63 -20.67 -32.82
C ALA A 128 -2.48 -20.26 -31.33
N LEU A 129 -3.62 -20.00 -30.66
CA LEU A 129 -3.71 -19.84 -29.21
C LEU A 129 -3.60 -21.21 -28.52
N LYS A 130 -2.56 -21.42 -27.70
CA LYS A 130 -2.42 -22.62 -26.87
C LYS A 130 -3.15 -22.46 -25.54
N LEU A 131 -4.45 -22.76 -25.52
CA LEU A 131 -5.21 -22.94 -24.27
C LEU A 131 -4.90 -24.30 -23.66
N GLY A 132 -4.00 -24.32 -22.68
CA GLY A 132 -3.69 -25.50 -21.87
C GLY A 132 -4.56 -25.54 -20.61
N TYR A 133 -5.80 -26.02 -20.73
CA TYR A 133 -6.54 -26.55 -19.58
C TYR A 133 -6.66 -28.06 -19.76
N VAL A 134 -5.96 -28.83 -18.91
CA VAL A 134 -6.33 -30.22 -18.64
C VAL A 134 -6.22 -30.41 -17.12
N LEU A 135 -7.38 -30.32 -16.47
CA LEU A 135 -7.62 -30.90 -15.16
C LEU A 135 -7.52 -32.41 -15.32
N HIS A 136 -6.51 -33.03 -14.71
CA HIS A 136 -6.47 -34.48 -14.57
C HIS A 136 -7.15 -34.84 -13.24
N LEU A 137 -8.40 -35.30 -13.32
CA LEU A 137 -9.07 -35.99 -12.23
C LEU A 137 -9.73 -37.24 -12.80
N CYS A 138 -9.04 -38.38 -12.65
CA CYS A 138 -9.57 -39.74 -12.62
C CYS A 138 -8.64 -40.52 -11.69
#